data_AF-A0A962WV33-F1
#
_entry.id   AF-A0A962WV33-F1
#
_cell.length_a   1.000
_cell.length_b   1.000
_cell.length_c   1.000
_cell.angle_alpha   90.00
_cell.angle_beta   90.00
_cell.angle_gamma   90.00
#
_symmetry.space_group_name_H-M   'P 1'
#
loop_
_entity.id
_entity.type
_entity.pdbx_description
1 polymer ?
#
loop_
_entity_poly.entity_id
_entity_poly.type
_entity_poly.pdbx_seq_one_letter_code
_entity_poly.pdbx_strand_id
1 'polypeptide(L)'
;LVRESAKPGRSTKKKVVKKTPQKSSDQSEEEKQQTALDLVLETVEDLFEERGEEEKVWGSMVKQALKRRKPGFSEAYHGFRTFSKLLEEAQTRKLLELEHDEKSGGYIIKSFAHDE
;
A
#
# COMPACT_ATOMS: atom_id res chain seq x y z
N LEU A 1 -18.59 -36.50 14.91
CA LEU A 1 -19.01 -35.75 13.71
C LEU A 1 -18.76 -34.27 13.97
N VAL A 2 -18.07 -33.63 13.03
CA VAL A 2 -17.42 -32.31 12.97
C VAL A 2 -17.97 -31.19 13.88
N ARG A 3 -17.04 -30.49 14.54
CA ARG A 3 -17.24 -29.22 15.27
C ARG A 3 -17.17 -28.08 14.26
N GLU A 4 -18.25 -27.33 14.13
CA GLU A 4 -18.37 -26.14 13.27
C GLU A 4 -17.73 -24.94 13.97
N SER A 5 -16.60 -24.45 13.45
CA SER A 5 -15.91 -23.27 13.98
C SER A 5 -16.56 -21.99 13.46
N ALA A 6 -17.22 -21.28 14.37
CA ALA A 6 -17.65 -19.90 14.21
C ALA A 6 -16.43 -18.97 14.01
N LYS A 7 -16.46 -18.15 12.96
CA LYS A 7 -15.51 -17.05 12.71
C LYS A 7 -15.89 -15.84 13.60
N PRO A 8 -14.99 -15.29 14.43
CA PRO A 8 -15.31 -14.11 15.20
C PRO A 8 -15.01 -12.82 14.41
N GLY A 9 -16.05 -11.99 14.27
CA GLY A 9 -16.02 -10.55 14.58
C GLY A 9 -15.23 -9.58 13.70
N ARG A 10 -15.96 -8.64 13.09
CA ARG A 10 -15.76 -7.21 13.40
C ARG A 10 -16.99 -6.36 13.06
N SER A 11 -17.78 -6.06 14.08
CA SER A 11 -18.82 -5.03 14.02
C SER A 11 -18.29 -3.70 14.57
N THR A 12 -18.81 -2.60 14.02
CA THR A 12 -18.87 -1.22 14.54
C THR A 12 -17.61 -0.33 14.52
N LYS A 13 -17.68 0.81 13.81
CA LYS A 13 -17.99 2.12 14.42
C LYS A 13 -18.05 3.24 13.38
N LYS A 14 -19.20 3.94 13.34
CA LYS A 14 -19.31 5.33 12.90
C LYS A 14 -18.24 6.15 13.63
N LYS A 15 -17.42 6.90 12.87
CA LYS A 15 -16.72 8.08 13.40
C LYS A 15 -16.93 9.24 12.45
N VAL A 16 -17.87 10.08 12.86
CA VAL A 16 -18.09 11.44 12.37
C VAL A 16 -16.80 12.22 12.66
N VAL A 17 -16.16 12.82 11.65
CA VAL A 17 -15.25 13.96 11.85
C VAL A 17 -15.65 15.02 10.83
N LYS A 18 -16.24 16.09 11.36
CA LYS A 18 -16.44 17.39 10.71
C LYS A 18 -15.18 18.26 10.93
N LYS A 19 -14.93 19.16 9.96
CA LYS A 19 -14.17 20.45 10.01
C LYS A 19 -12.62 20.39 9.85
N THR A 20 -12.06 20.71 8.67
CA THR A 20 -11.67 22.04 8.07
C THR A 20 -10.18 22.37 8.32
N PRO A 21 -9.53 23.32 7.60
CA PRO A 21 -9.18 23.40 6.18
C PRO A 21 -7.63 23.48 6.03
N GLN A 22 -6.97 22.57 5.31
CA GLN A 22 -5.52 22.66 5.09
C GLN A 22 -5.24 22.89 3.60
N LYS A 23 -5.01 24.15 3.23
CA LYS A 23 -4.61 24.55 1.86
C LYS A 23 -3.13 24.96 1.79
N SER A 24 -2.39 24.80 2.90
CA SER A 24 -0.96 25.16 3.04
C SER A 24 -0.09 24.00 3.56
N SER A 25 -0.69 22.84 3.87
CA SER A 25 0.00 21.61 4.29
C SER A 25 0.14 20.60 3.16
N ASP A 26 -0.62 20.82 2.09
CA ASP A 26 -0.79 19.92 0.96
C ASP A 26 0.56 19.63 0.30
N GLN A 27 1.40 20.65 0.10
CA GLN A 27 2.72 20.47 -0.52
C GLN A 27 3.64 19.56 0.29
N SER A 28 3.75 19.75 1.61
CA SER A 28 4.58 18.89 2.44
C SER A 28 3.98 17.48 2.62
N GLU A 29 2.67 17.33 2.49
CA GLU A 29 2.02 16.02 2.47
C GLU A 29 2.28 15.31 1.13
N GLU A 30 2.21 16.01 0.00
CA GLU A 30 2.56 15.49 -1.33
C GLU A 30 4.02 15.05 -1.41
N GLU A 31 4.95 15.84 -0.87
CA GLU A 31 6.38 15.47 -0.79
C GLU A 31 6.58 14.19 0.03
N LYS A 32 5.90 14.09 1.18
CA LYS A 32 5.95 12.88 2.01
C LYS A 32 5.30 11.69 1.33
N GLN A 33 4.19 11.90 0.61
CA GLN A 33 3.54 10.85 -0.16
C GLN A 33 4.46 10.36 -1.27
N GLN A 34 5.07 11.28 -2.02
CA GLN A 34 6.05 10.97 -3.05
C GLN A 34 7.22 10.18 -2.49
N THR A 35 7.74 10.57 -1.32
CA THR A 35 8.80 9.82 -0.61
C THR A 35 8.35 8.39 -0.28
N ALA A 36 7.08 8.19 0.10
CA ALA A 36 6.56 6.87 0.41
C ALA A 36 6.43 6.00 -0.85
N LEU A 37 5.99 6.61 -1.94
CA LEU A 37 5.86 5.97 -3.24
C LEU A 37 7.22 5.53 -3.77
N ASP A 38 8.22 6.40 -3.67
CA ASP A 38 9.61 6.15 -4.04
C ASP A 38 10.17 4.93 -3.27
N LEU A 39 10.02 4.91 -1.94
CA LEU A 39 10.45 3.77 -1.13
C LEU A 39 9.72 2.46 -1.49
N VAL A 40 8.45 2.54 -1.86
CA VAL A 40 7.68 1.39 -2.30
C VAL A 40 8.11 0.92 -3.67
N LEU A 41 8.39 1.83 -4.60
CA LEU A 41 8.89 1.53 -5.93
C LEU A 41 10.25 0.83 -5.82
N GLU A 42 11.19 1.38 -5.06
CA GLU A 42 12.52 0.77 -4.81
C GLU A 42 12.39 -0.64 -4.22
N THR A 43 11.40 -0.86 -3.36
CA THR A 43 11.14 -2.19 -2.79
C THR A 43 10.48 -3.14 -3.79
N VAL A 44 9.59 -2.63 -4.65
CA VAL A 44 8.94 -3.41 -5.70
C VAL A 44 9.96 -3.83 -6.74
N GLU A 45 10.79 -2.91 -7.23
CA GLU A 45 11.86 -3.18 -8.19
C GLU A 45 12.76 -4.30 -7.69
N ASP A 46 13.24 -4.21 -6.45
CA ASP A 46 14.10 -5.22 -5.89
C ASP A 46 13.41 -6.59 -5.70
N LEU A 47 12.12 -6.58 -5.32
CA LEU A 47 11.33 -7.81 -5.26
C LEU A 47 11.16 -8.46 -6.65
N PHE A 48 11.00 -7.64 -7.68
CA PHE A 48 10.90 -8.08 -9.07
C PHE A 48 12.27 -8.61 -9.57
N GLU A 49 13.39 -7.97 -9.21
CA GLU A 49 14.74 -8.47 -9.51
C GLU A 49 15.04 -9.81 -8.80
N GLU A 50 14.61 -9.98 -7.54
CA GLU A 50 14.90 -11.20 -6.76
C GLU A 50 14.08 -12.41 -7.24
N ARG A 51 12.82 -12.21 -7.67
CA ARG A 51 11.91 -13.30 -8.07
C ARG A 51 11.67 -13.44 -9.57
N GLY A 52 12.10 -12.47 -10.37
CA GLY A 52 11.77 -12.37 -11.78
C GLY A 52 10.40 -11.75 -12.02
N GLU A 53 10.28 -10.94 -13.08
CA GLU A 53 9.10 -10.13 -13.41
C GLU A 53 7.80 -10.93 -13.62
N GLU A 54 7.89 -12.25 -13.76
CA GLU A 54 6.76 -13.14 -13.99
C GLU A 54 6.01 -13.51 -12.69
N GLU A 55 6.62 -13.31 -11.52
CA GLU A 55 5.99 -13.69 -10.25
C GLU A 55 5.10 -12.58 -9.67
N LYS A 56 3.82 -12.93 -9.45
CA LYS A 56 2.83 -12.03 -8.86
C LYS A 56 3.28 -11.53 -7.49
N VAL A 57 3.57 -10.24 -7.38
CA VAL A 57 3.97 -9.64 -6.09
C VAL A 57 2.74 -9.16 -5.33
N TRP A 58 2.58 -9.63 -4.10
CA TRP A 58 1.44 -9.26 -3.26
C TRP A 58 1.76 -7.99 -2.48
N GLY A 59 0.82 -7.06 -2.34
CA GLY A 59 1.00 -5.82 -1.57
C GLY A 59 1.42 -6.08 -0.12
N SER A 60 0.90 -7.15 0.51
CA SER A 60 1.34 -7.59 1.84
C SER A 60 2.81 -8.01 1.86
N MET A 61 3.31 -8.58 0.77
CA MET A 61 4.70 -8.98 0.61
C MET A 61 5.59 -7.76 0.40
N VAL A 62 5.19 -6.80 -0.43
CA VAL A 62 5.88 -5.50 -0.57
C VAL A 62 6.00 -4.82 0.78
N LYS A 63 4.90 -4.74 1.54
CA LYS A 63 4.93 -4.17 2.89
C LYS A 63 5.93 -4.88 3.81
N GLN A 64 6.02 -6.21 3.73
CA GLN A 64 6.94 -6.98 4.54
C GLN A 64 8.40 -6.76 4.13
N ALA A 65 8.69 -6.72 2.83
CA ALA A 65 10.01 -6.40 2.29
C ALA A 65 10.43 -4.97 2.63
N LEU A 66 9.51 -4.02 2.46
CA LEU A 66 9.70 -2.61 2.78
C LEU A 66 10.04 -2.43 4.26
N LYS A 67 9.33 -3.11 5.16
CA LYS A 67 9.65 -3.07 6.61
C LYS A 67 10.97 -3.76 6.97
N ARG A 68 11.42 -4.75 6.19
CA ARG A 68 12.74 -5.38 6.37
C ARG A 68 13.87 -4.44 5.94
N ARG A 69 13.69 -3.70 4.85
CA ARG A 69 14.66 -2.69 4.35
C ARG A 69 14.66 -1.41 5.18
N LYS A 70 13.46 -0.87 5.42
CA LYS A 70 13.19 0.37 6.15
C LYS A 70 12.28 0.09 7.34
N PRO A 71 12.82 -0.35 8.49
CA PRO A 71 12.02 -0.54 9.70
C PRO A 71 11.38 0.75 10.24
N GLY A 72 11.85 1.92 9.81
CA GLY A 72 11.28 3.23 10.12
C GLY A 72 10.12 3.67 9.22
N PHE A 73 9.75 2.89 8.22
CA PHE A 73 8.65 3.24 7.32
C PHE A 73 7.30 3.20 8.04
N SER A 74 6.50 4.26 7.91
CA SER A 74 5.18 4.39 8.51
C SER A 74 4.23 5.11 7.57
N GLU A 75 3.18 4.41 7.10
CA GLU A 75 2.20 4.96 6.16
C GLU A 75 1.54 6.24 6.70
N ALA A 76 1.27 6.26 8.01
CA ALA A 76 0.68 7.41 8.69
C ALA A 76 1.58 8.65 8.68
N TYR A 77 2.91 8.46 8.70
CA TYR A 77 3.87 9.56 8.59
C TYR A 77 3.83 10.19 7.19
N HIS A 78 3.52 9.38 6.19
CA HIS A 78 3.42 9.79 4.79
C HIS A 78 2.03 10.30 4.39
N GLY A 79 1.10 10.46 5.33
CA GLY A 79 -0.26 10.95 5.04
C GLY A 79 -1.24 9.85 4.59
N PHE A 80 -0.81 8.58 4.55
CA PHE A 80 -1.66 7.48 4.14
C PHE A 80 -2.35 6.80 5.34
N ARG A 81 -3.65 6.54 5.18
CA ARG A 81 -4.42 5.80 6.21
C ARG A 81 -4.07 4.31 6.26
N THR A 82 -3.72 3.72 5.12
CA THR A 82 -3.40 2.30 4.98
C THR A 82 -2.40 2.09 3.86
N PHE A 83 -1.67 0.98 3.89
CA PHE A 83 -0.77 0.58 2.81
C PHE A 83 -1.51 0.42 1.47
N SER A 84 -2.72 -0.11 1.50
CA SER A 84 -3.62 -0.17 0.35
C SER A 84 -3.79 1.19 -0.31
N LYS A 85 -4.03 2.25 0.48
CA LYS A 85 -4.22 3.60 -0.06
C LYS A 85 -2.95 4.17 -0.69
N LEU A 86 -1.80 3.83 -0.13
CA LEU A 86 -0.51 4.20 -0.72
C LEU A 86 -0.32 3.52 -2.08
N LEU A 87 -0.60 2.22 -2.16
CA LEU A 87 -0.55 1.48 -3.42
C LEU A 87 -1.54 2.08 -4.44
N GLU A 88 -2.79 2.31 -4.06
CA GLU A 88 -3.78 2.96 -4.94
C GLU A 88 -3.28 4.32 -5.49
N GLU A 89 -2.57 5.11 -4.68
CA GLU A 89 -1.94 6.36 -5.15
C GLU A 89 -0.82 6.09 -6.15
N ALA A 90 0.03 5.09 -5.91
CA ALA A 90 1.07 4.69 -6.87
C ALA A 90 0.48 4.34 -8.24
N GLN A 91 -0.65 3.62 -8.24
CA GLN A 91 -1.38 3.30 -9.46
C GLN A 91 -2.06 4.52 -10.09
N THR A 92 -2.62 5.41 -9.27
CA THR A 92 -3.24 6.66 -9.74
C THR A 92 -2.23 7.54 -10.45
N ARG A 93 -0.98 7.55 -9.98
CA ARG A 93 0.17 8.22 -10.61
C ARG A 93 0.79 7.43 -11.77
N LYS A 94 0.22 6.26 -12.12
CA LYS A 94 0.72 5.34 -13.15
C LYS A 94 2.15 4.84 -12.92
N LEU A 95 2.62 4.82 -11.67
CA LEU A 95 3.93 4.29 -11.30
C LEU A 95 3.88 2.76 -11.18
N LEU A 96 2.73 2.20 -10.80
CA LEU A 96 2.52 0.77 -10.59
C LEU A 96 1.18 0.31 -11.19
N GLU A 97 1.11 -0.88 -11.76
CA GLU A 97 -0.18 -1.54 -12.02
C GLU A 97 -0.55 -2.46 -10.87
N LEU A 98 -1.74 -2.23 -10.32
CA LEU A 98 -2.29 -3.02 -9.24
C LEU A 98 -3.59 -3.68 -9.65
N GLU A 99 -3.76 -4.92 -9.22
CA GLU A 99 -5.01 -5.66 -9.29
C GLU A 99 -5.56 -5.87 -7.88
N HIS A 100 -6.82 -5.54 -7.69
CA HIS A 100 -7.52 -5.81 -6.43
C HIS A 100 -7.95 -7.29 -6.39
N ASP A 101 -7.42 -8.03 -5.42
CA ASP A 101 -7.77 -9.44 -5.22
C ASP A 101 -8.91 -9.56 -4.20
N GLU A 102 -10.15 -9.73 -4.70
CA GLU A 102 -11.33 -9.91 -3.85
C GLU A 102 -11.27 -11.19 -3.00
N LYS A 103 -10.47 -12.20 -3.39
CA LYS A 103 -10.28 -13.43 -2.61
C LYS A 103 -9.52 -13.19 -1.30
N SER A 104 -8.51 -12.33 -1.33
CA SER A 104 -7.62 -12.08 -0.19
C SER A 104 -7.83 -10.71 0.44
N GLY A 105 -8.66 -9.85 -0.18
CA GLY A 105 -8.92 -8.48 0.28
C GLY A 105 -7.67 -7.59 0.22
N GLY A 106 -6.76 -7.89 -0.71
CA GLY A 106 -5.47 -7.23 -0.86
C GLY A 106 -5.24 -6.71 -2.28
N TYR A 107 -4.05 -6.17 -2.51
CA TYR A 107 -3.60 -5.72 -3.83
C TYR A 107 -2.48 -6.61 -4.32
N ILE A 108 -2.45 -6.87 -5.62
CA ILE A 108 -1.40 -7.58 -6.33
C ILE A 108 -0.75 -6.59 -7.30
N ILE A 109 0.57 -6.45 -7.22
CA ILE A 109 1.37 -5.65 -8.15
C ILE A 109 1.61 -6.54 -9.38
N LYS A 110 1.16 -6.08 -10.54
CA LYS A 110 1.34 -6.77 -11.82
C LYS A 110 2.58 -6.29 -12.57
N SER A 111 2.82 -5.00 -12.54
CA SER A 111 3.94 -4.35 -13.22
C SER A 111 4.25 -3.01 -12.53
N PHE A 112 5.45 -2.50 -12.76
CA PHE A 112 5.83 -1.14 -12.41
C PHE A 112 6.19 -0.39 -13.69
N ALA A 113 5.79 0.87 -13.81
CA ALA A 113 6.18 1.72 -14.92
C ALA A 113 7.53 2.36 -14.58
N HIS A 114 8.60 1.79 -15.14
CA HIS A 114 9.88 2.45 -15.19
C HIS A 114 9.81 3.47 -16.35
N ASP A 115 9.64 4.75 -16.04
CA ASP A 115 9.80 5.80 -17.05
C ASP A 115 11.31 5.92 -17.30
N GLU A 116 11.75 5.34 -18.42
CA GLU A 116 13.14 5.27 -18.89
C GLU A 116 13.65 6.63 -19.42
#